data_AF-R7UYX9-F1
#
_entry.id   AF-R7UYX9-F1
#
_cell.length_a   1.000
_cell.length_b   1.000
_cell.length_c   1.000
_cell.angle_alpha   90.00
_cell.angle_beta   90.00
_cell.angle_gamma   90.00
#
_symmetry.space_group_name_H-M   'P 1'
#
loop_
_entity.id
_entity.type
_entity.pdbx_description
1 polymer ?
#
loop_
_entity_poly.entity_id
_entity_poly.type
_entity_poly.pdbx_seq_one_letter_code
_entity_poly.pdbx_strand_id
1 'polypeptide(L)'
;EQFTYLKSCLKGEASRAIEGLSLTRANYNIAVDLLKSRYERRELLVVAHVQALLGLECLRKTNASAMRELQNTLQKHVRSLAALNVTGDQFGVFLTPMILSKLPSGVRMEWARSSKNREADLQYLLDFVDQEVKRRE
;
A
#
# COMPACT_ATOMS: atom_id res chain seq x y z
N GLU A 1 -10.77 26.05 -9.89
CA GLU A 1 -10.33 25.13 -10.96
C GLU A 1 -10.54 23.64 -10.62
N GLN A 2 -10.03 23.13 -9.49
CA GLN A 2 -10.18 21.71 -9.11
C GLN A 2 -11.63 21.16 -9.15
N PHE A 3 -12.61 21.91 -8.64
CA PHE A 3 -13.99 21.41 -8.62
C PHE A 3 -14.64 21.39 -10.01
N THR A 4 -14.36 22.40 -10.84
CA THR A 4 -14.79 22.44 -12.23
C THR A 4 -14.24 21.25 -13.01
N TYR A 5 -12.96 20.93 -12.80
CA TYR A 5 -12.32 19.76 -13.40
C TYR A 5 -12.99 18.45 -12.94
N LEU A 6 -13.21 18.28 -11.63
CA LEU A 6 -13.91 17.11 -11.11
C LEU A 6 -15.30 16.93 -11.75
N LYS A 7 -16.13 17.99 -11.82
CA LYS A 7 -17.43 17.92 -12.48
C LYS A 7 -17.34 17.51 -13.95
N SER A 8 -16.32 17.97 -14.68
CA SER A 8 -16.12 17.62 -16.09
C SER A 8 -15.76 16.14 -16.33
N CYS A 9 -15.11 15.50 -15.35
CA CYS A 9 -14.72 14.10 -15.43
C CYS A 9 -15.86 13.12 -15.05
N LEU A 10 -16.89 13.59 -14.35
CA LEU A 10 -17.97 12.74 -13.86
C LEU A 10 -19.08 12.59 -14.90
N LYS A 11 -19.60 11.37 -15.03
CA LYS A 11 -20.67 11.02 -15.97
C LYS A 11 -21.78 10.26 -15.27
N GLY A 12 -22.99 10.32 -15.81
CA GLY A 12 -24.13 9.55 -15.33
C GLY A 12 -24.43 9.80 -13.86
N GLU A 13 -24.57 8.72 -13.09
CA GLU A 13 -24.99 8.76 -11.69
C GLU A 13 -23.99 9.48 -10.77
N ALA A 14 -22.69 9.38 -11.06
CA ALA A 14 -21.65 10.05 -10.27
C ALA A 14 -21.71 11.58 -10.43
N SER A 15 -22.09 12.08 -11.62
CA SER A 15 -22.33 13.51 -11.85
C SER A 15 -23.58 13.99 -11.11
N ARG A 16 -24.69 13.23 -11.20
CA ARG A 16 -25.94 13.52 -10.46
C ARG A 16 -25.74 13.55 -8.95
N ALA A 17 -24.85 12.72 -8.41
CA ALA A 17 -24.56 12.67 -6.98
C ALA A 17 -24.04 13.99 -6.39
N ILE A 18 -23.46 14.87 -7.21
CA ILE A 18 -22.85 16.13 -6.78
C ILE A 18 -23.42 17.36 -7.50
N GLU A 19 -24.50 17.18 -8.27
CA GLU A 19 -25.08 18.20 -9.15
C GLU A 19 -25.56 19.44 -8.37
N GLY A 20 -26.16 19.23 -7.20
CA GLY A 20 -26.66 20.29 -6.31
C GLY A 20 -25.60 21.12 -5.59
N LEU A 21 -24.31 20.79 -5.74
CA LEU A 21 -23.21 21.53 -5.12
C LEU A 21 -22.75 22.70 -6.00
N SER A 22 -22.75 23.91 -5.43
CA SER A 22 -22.19 25.10 -6.08
C SER A 22 -20.66 25.05 -6.13
N LEU A 23 -20.04 25.67 -7.14
CA LEU A 23 -18.59 25.63 -7.41
C LEU A 23 -17.77 26.41 -6.37
N THR A 24 -17.68 25.90 -5.15
CA THR A 24 -16.87 26.46 -4.07
C THR A 24 -15.79 25.48 -3.62
N ARG A 25 -14.74 26.00 -2.98
CA ARG A 25 -13.66 25.16 -2.44
C ARG A 25 -14.14 24.24 -1.31
N ALA A 26 -15.08 24.70 -0.49
CA ALA A 26 -15.70 23.88 0.55
C ALA A 26 -16.50 22.71 -0.05
N ASN A 27 -17.27 22.98 -1.10
CA ASN A 27 -18.09 21.97 -1.75
C ASN A 27 -17.29 20.94 -2.56
N TYR A 28 -16.05 21.24 -2.94
CA TYR A 28 -15.15 20.25 -3.53
C TYR A 28 -14.92 19.07 -2.57
N ASN A 29 -14.61 19.35 -1.31
CA ASN A 29 -14.37 18.30 -0.31
C ASN A 29 -15.66 17.49 -0.09
N ILE A 30 -16.80 18.16 0.02
CA ILE A 30 -18.12 17.50 0.15
C ILE A 30 -18.42 16.61 -1.06
N ALA A 31 -18.12 17.07 -2.28
CA ALA A 31 -18.30 16.30 -3.51
C ALA A 31 -17.42 15.05 -3.53
N VAL A 32 -16.15 15.18 -3.14
CA VAL A 32 -15.20 14.06 -3.03
C VAL A 32 -15.70 13.05 -2.00
N ASP A 33 -16.17 13.51 -0.84
CA ASP A 33 -16.66 12.63 0.22
C ASP A 33 -17.96 11.91 -0.15
N LEU A 34 -18.88 12.59 -0.85
CA LEU A 34 -20.09 11.96 -1.42
C LEU A 34 -19.74 10.85 -2.43
N LEU A 35 -18.80 11.12 -3.33
CA LEU A 35 -18.34 10.16 -4.31
C LEU A 35 -17.64 8.98 -3.64
N LYS A 36 -16.79 9.24 -2.64
CA LYS A 36 -16.16 8.21 -1.82
C LYS A 36 -17.20 7.37 -1.09
N SER A 37 -18.13 7.97 -0.38
CA SER A 37 -19.18 7.25 0.35
C SER A 37 -19.99 6.32 -0.56
N ARG A 38 -20.18 6.68 -1.83
CA ARG A 38 -20.99 5.91 -2.77
C ARG A 38 -20.21 4.85 -3.55
N TYR A 39 -18.96 5.13 -3.88
CA TYR A 39 -18.17 4.32 -4.82
C TYR A 39 -16.88 3.74 -4.22
N GLU A 40 -16.40 4.26 -3.09
CA GLU A 40 -15.24 3.71 -2.38
C GLU A 40 -15.63 2.43 -1.65
N ARG A 41 -15.42 1.30 -2.32
CA ARG A 41 -15.55 -0.02 -1.71
C ARG A 41 -14.27 -0.35 -0.94
N ARG A 42 -14.08 0.30 0.20
CA ARG A 42 -12.88 0.19 1.05
C ARG A 42 -12.45 -1.26 1.28
N GLU A 43 -13.39 -2.13 1.68
CA GLU A 43 -13.11 -3.56 1.90
C GLU A 43 -12.54 -4.27 0.66
N LEU A 44 -13.08 -3.98 -0.53
CA LEU A 44 -12.54 -4.57 -1.77
C LEU A 44 -11.13 -4.06 -2.08
N LEU A 45 -10.84 -2.79 -1.80
CA LEU A 45 -9.49 -2.23 -1.98
C LEU A 45 -8.49 -2.87 -1.00
N VAL A 46 -8.90 -3.06 0.26
CA VAL A 46 -8.10 -3.78 1.25
C VAL A 46 -7.82 -5.20 0.76
N VAL A 47 -8.84 -5.96 0.37
CA VAL A 47 -8.70 -7.32 -0.15
C VAL A 47 -7.77 -7.36 -1.37
N ALA A 48 -7.92 -6.44 -2.33
CA ALA A 48 -7.07 -6.39 -3.51
C ALA A 48 -5.59 -6.15 -3.18
N HIS A 49 -5.30 -5.24 -2.24
CA HIS A 49 -3.93 -4.99 -1.79
C HIS A 49 -3.34 -6.17 -1.02
N VAL A 50 -4.12 -6.83 -0.15
CA VAL A 50 -3.68 -8.03 0.55
C VAL A 50 -3.42 -9.18 -0.43
N GLN A 51 -4.30 -9.40 -1.41
CA GLN A 51 -4.11 -10.39 -2.47
C GLN A 51 -2.85 -10.12 -3.30
N ALA A 52 -2.60 -8.85 -3.65
CA ALA A 52 -1.38 -8.48 -4.37
C ALA A 52 -0.12 -8.79 -3.56
N LEU A 53 -0.14 -8.54 -2.24
CA LEU A 53 0.97 -8.89 -1.35
C LEU A 53 1.17 -10.41 -1.21
N LEU A 54 0.08 -11.18 -1.10
CA LEU A 54 0.12 -12.65 -1.04
C LEU A 54 0.68 -13.25 -2.34
N GLY A 55 0.31 -12.65 -3.47
CA GLY A 55 0.70 -13.03 -4.83
C GLY A 55 2.12 -12.63 -5.23
N LEU A 56 2.90 -11.98 -4.35
CA LEU A 56 4.29 -11.64 -4.65
C LEU A 56 5.11 -12.88 -5.00
N GLU A 57 5.93 -12.77 -6.03
CA GLU A 57 6.83 -13.84 -6.44
C GLU A 57 8.00 -13.99 -5.46
N CYS A 58 8.42 -15.22 -5.23
CA CYS A 58 9.55 -15.51 -4.36
C CYS A 58 10.87 -15.23 -5.10
N LEU A 59 11.68 -14.33 -4.57
CA LEU A 59 13.01 -14.05 -5.09
C LEU A 59 13.97 -15.17 -4.73
N ARG A 60 14.32 -16.00 -5.72
CA ARG A 60 15.25 -17.12 -5.55
C ARG A 60 16.71 -16.70 -5.48
N LYS A 61 17.07 -15.60 -6.12
CA LYS A 61 18.44 -15.07 -6.18
C LYS A 61 18.45 -13.62 -5.73
N THR A 62 19.53 -13.21 -5.08
CA THR A 62 19.82 -11.83 -4.72
C THR A 62 20.26 -11.04 -5.96
N ASN A 63 19.30 -10.66 -6.79
CA ASN A 63 19.49 -9.66 -7.84
C ASN A 63 19.05 -8.29 -7.29
N ALA A 64 19.92 -7.28 -7.40
CA ALA A 64 19.64 -5.92 -6.90
C ALA A 64 18.38 -5.32 -7.54
N SER A 65 18.21 -5.47 -8.87
CA SER A 65 17.02 -4.94 -9.55
C SER A 65 15.73 -5.60 -9.08
N ALA A 66 15.73 -6.93 -8.95
CA ALA A 66 14.57 -7.68 -8.49
C ALA A 66 14.22 -7.39 -7.02
N MET A 67 15.24 -7.22 -6.16
CA MET A 67 15.03 -6.80 -4.76
C MET A 67 14.42 -5.40 -4.67
N ARG A 68 14.87 -4.46 -5.52
CA ARG A 68 14.31 -3.12 -5.62
C ARG A 68 12.86 -3.12 -6.12
N GLU A 69 12.54 -3.95 -7.12
CA GLU A 69 11.16 -4.11 -7.59
C GLU A 69 10.23 -4.70 -6.51
N LEU A 70 10.71 -5.71 -5.78
CA LEU A 70 9.97 -6.27 -4.64
C LEU A 70 9.73 -5.20 -3.57
N GLN A 71 10.76 -4.45 -3.19
CA GLN A 71 10.67 -3.36 -2.22
C GLN A 71 9.64 -2.30 -2.65
N ASN A 72 9.73 -1.82 -3.89
CA ASN A 72 8.81 -0.83 -4.43
C ASN A 72 7.35 -1.32 -4.38
N THR A 73 7.13 -2.59 -4.74
CA THR A 73 5.81 -3.21 -4.73
C THR A 73 5.27 -3.36 -3.31
N LEU A 74 6.11 -3.81 -2.38
CA LEU A 74 5.78 -3.91 -0.95
C LEU A 74 5.38 -2.55 -0.37
N GLN A 75 6.23 -1.55 -0.52
CA GLN A 75 5.98 -0.20 0.01
C GLN A 75 4.72 0.43 -0.60
N LYS A 76 4.49 0.23 -1.90
CA LYS A 76 3.26 0.68 -2.57
C LYS A 76 2.02 0.13 -1.89
N HIS A 77 1.95 -1.18 -1.68
CA HIS A 77 0.77 -1.82 -1.11
C HIS A 77 0.61 -1.54 0.38
N VAL A 78 1.69 -1.55 1.17
CA VAL A 78 1.63 -1.21 2.58
C VAL A 78 1.18 0.25 2.79
N ARG A 79 1.68 1.19 1.98
CA ARG A 79 1.24 2.60 2.05
C ARG A 79 -0.23 2.75 1.67
N SER A 80 -0.72 2.02 0.66
CA SER A 80 -2.14 2.05 0.30
C SER A 80 -3.02 1.47 1.42
N LEU A 81 -2.59 0.39 2.07
CA LEU A 81 -3.28 -0.18 3.23
C LEU A 81 -3.31 0.82 4.40
N ALA A 82 -2.20 1.50 4.68
CA ALA A 82 -2.14 2.55 5.70
C ALA A 82 -3.10 3.71 5.40
N ALA A 83 -3.23 4.13 4.13
CA ALA A 83 -4.21 5.14 3.72
C ALA A 83 -5.67 4.67 3.89
N LEU A 84 -5.90 3.35 3.90
CA LEU A 84 -7.18 2.71 4.23
C LEU A 84 -7.27 2.37 5.73
N ASN A 85 -6.55 3.08 6.61
CA ASN A 85 -6.39 2.86 8.06
C ASN A 85 -6.15 1.39 8.47
N VAL A 86 -5.59 0.59 7.58
CA VAL A 86 -5.07 -0.72 7.92
C VAL A 86 -3.62 -0.45 8.29
N THR A 87 -3.30 -0.43 9.60
CA THR A 87 -1.95 -0.13 10.13
C THR A 87 -1.11 -1.36 10.49
N GLY A 88 0.21 -1.23 10.31
CA GLY A 88 1.19 -2.31 10.47
C GLY A 88 1.12 -3.08 11.78
N ASP A 89 0.72 -2.43 12.89
CA ASP A 89 0.61 -3.09 14.19
C ASP A 89 -0.42 -4.22 14.22
N GLN A 90 -1.49 -4.12 13.42
CA GLN A 90 -2.58 -5.11 13.43
C GLN A 90 -2.30 -6.32 12.54
N PHE A 91 -1.50 -6.16 11.49
CA PHE A 91 -1.22 -7.23 10.52
C PHE A 91 0.25 -7.55 10.33
N GLY A 92 1.17 -6.84 10.98
CA GLY A 92 2.61 -7.09 10.92
C GLY A 92 2.96 -8.51 11.35
N VAL A 93 2.22 -9.04 12.33
CA VAL A 93 2.32 -10.45 12.76
C VAL A 93 2.14 -11.45 11.60
N PHE A 94 1.30 -11.10 10.61
CA PHE A 94 1.05 -11.95 9.44
C PHE A 94 1.90 -11.55 8.23
N LEU A 95 2.05 -10.25 7.96
CA LEU A 95 2.77 -9.77 6.78
C LEU A 95 4.28 -9.97 6.91
N THR A 96 4.86 -9.77 8.09
CA THR A 96 6.31 -9.93 8.29
C THR A 96 6.80 -11.33 7.89
N PRO A 97 6.25 -12.44 8.42
CA PRO A 97 6.65 -13.78 7.97
C PRO A 97 6.29 -14.06 6.50
N MET A 98 5.19 -13.50 5.99
CA MET A 98 4.82 -13.64 4.59
C MET A 98 5.84 -12.98 3.65
N ILE A 99 6.26 -11.75 3.95
CA ILE A 99 7.26 -11.01 3.17
C ILE A 99 8.60 -11.73 3.25
N LEU A 100 9.02 -12.18 4.45
CA LEU A 100 10.23 -12.98 4.61
C LEU A 100 10.22 -14.22 3.72
N SER A 101 9.08 -14.91 3.57
CA SER A 101 8.96 -16.07 2.68
C SER A 101 9.25 -15.76 1.20
N LYS A 102 9.12 -14.50 0.79
CA LYS A 102 9.42 -14.03 -0.57
C LYS A 102 10.88 -13.60 -0.75
N LEU A 103 11.65 -13.49 0.33
CA LEU A 103 13.04 -13.04 0.30
C LEU A 103 14.02 -14.22 0.14
N PRO A 104 15.19 -13.98 -0.49
CA PRO A 104 16.26 -14.96 -0.59
C PRO A 104 16.72 -15.46 0.79
N SER A 105 17.20 -16.70 0.87
CA SER A 105 17.65 -17.31 2.14
C SER A 105 18.73 -16.52 2.86
N GLY A 106 19.70 -15.94 2.13
CA GLY A 106 20.74 -15.09 2.70
C GLY A 106 20.17 -13.86 3.41
N VAL A 107 19.24 -13.15 2.76
CA VAL A 107 18.56 -11.98 3.33
C VAL A 107 17.74 -12.35 4.56
N ARG A 108 17.05 -13.49 4.53
CA ARG A 108 16.31 -14.01 5.70
C ARG A 108 17.23 -14.31 6.89
N MET A 109 18.42 -14.85 6.64
CA MET A 109 19.40 -15.11 7.71
C MET A 109 19.92 -13.81 8.33
N GLU A 110 20.17 -12.79 7.51
CA GLU A 110 20.57 -11.46 8.01
C GLU A 110 19.47 -10.82 8.84
N TRP A 111 18.21 -10.90 8.38
CA TRP A 111 17.05 -10.47 9.16
C TRP A 111 16.95 -11.19 10.51
N ALA A 112 17.10 -12.51 10.54
CA ALA A 112 17.02 -13.28 11.78
C ALA A 112 18.09 -12.85 12.82
N ARG A 113 19.22 -12.30 12.37
CA ARG A 113 20.27 -11.77 13.24
C ARG A 113 19.97 -10.36 13.75
N SER A 114 19.28 -9.53 12.97
CA SER A 114 19.00 -8.12 13.30
C SER A 114 17.66 -7.91 14.02
N SER A 115 16.70 -8.82 13.85
CA SER A 115 15.29 -8.65 14.25
C SER A 115 14.96 -9.03 15.69
N LYS A 116 15.95 -9.26 16.56
CA LYS A 116 15.71 -9.64 17.96
C LYS A 116 14.75 -8.65 18.65
N ASN A 117 13.65 -9.16 19.21
CA ASN A 117 12.54 -8.41 19.83
C ASN A 117 11.71 -7.52 18.87
N ARG A 118 11.90 -7.68 17.55
CA ARG A 118 11.22 -6.94 16.47
C ARG A 118 10.83 -7.88 15.31
N GLU A 119 10.67 -9.16 15.60
CA GLU A 119 10.47 -10.22 14.61
C GLU A 119 9.14 -10.07 13.85
N ALA A 120 8.16 -9.40 14.45
CA ALA A 120 6.86 -9.10 13.86
C ALA A 120 6.71 -7.62 13.43
N ASP A 121 7.73 -6.79 13.65
CA ASP A 121 7.72 -5.36 13.32
C ASP A 121 7.87 -5.18 11.81
N LEU A 122 6.74 -4.90 11.15
CA LEU A 122 6.68 -4.71 9.72
C LEU A 122 7.46 -3.47 9.27
N GLN A 123 7.43 -2.39 10.05
CA GLN A 123 8.14 -1.17 9.67
C GLN A 123 9.64 -1.41 9.72
N TYR A 124 10.11 -2.09 10.77
CA TYR A 124 11.51 -2.51 10.87
C TYR A 124 11.91 -3.43 9.71
N LEU A 125 11.02 -4.32 9.25
CA LEU A 125 11.28 -5.17 8.08
C LEU A 125 11.40 -4.34 6.78
N LEU A 126 10.51 -3.38 6.56
CA LEU A 126 10.55 -2.54 5.36
C LEU A 126 11.83 -1.71 5.31
N ASP A 127 12.25 -1.16 6.46
CA ASP A 127 13.49 -0.41 6.57
C ASP A 127 14.72 -1.30 6.36
N PHE A 128 14.69 -2.53 6.88
CA PHE A 128 15.74 -3.52 6.65
C PHE A 128 15.87 -3.87 5.17
N VAL A 129 14.75 -4.13 4.47
CA VAL A 129 14.76 -4.45 3.03
C VAL A 129 15.28 -3.26 2.22
N ASP A 130 14.95 -2.02 2.59
CA ASP A 130 15.50 -0.81 1.95
C ASP A 130 17.03 -0.72 2.08
N GLN A 131 17.56 -0.95 3.29
CA GLN A 131 19.00 -1.00 3.51
C GLN A 131 19.66 -2.12 2.70
N GLU A 132 18.99 -3.26 2.58
CA GLU A 132 19.49 -4.43 1.90
C GLU A 132 19.58 -4.26 0.38
N VAL A 133 18.63 -3.50 -0.20
CA VAL A 133 18.68 -3.03 -1.58
C VAL A 133 19.87 -2.08 -1.76
N LYS A 134 20.01 -1.06 -0.89
CA LYS A 134 21.10 -0.06 -0.97
C LYS A 134 22.50 -0.66 -0.84
N ARG A 135 22.69 -1.74 -0.07
CA ARG A 135 23.98 -2.43 0.06
C ARG A 135 24.41 -3.19 -1.20
N ARG A 136 23.48 -3.49 -2.09
CA ARG A 136 23.70 -4.33 -3.29
C ARG A 136 23.82 -3.54 -4.59
N GLU A 137 23.74 -2.22 -4.47
CA GLU A 137 24.00 -1.25 -5.55
C GLU A 137 25.43 -0.73 -5.44
#